data_AF-A0A970IAB8-F1
#
_entry.id   AF-A0A970IAB8-F1
#
_cell.length_a   1.000
_cell.length_b   1.000
_cell.length_c   1.000
_cell.angle_alpha   90.00
_cell.angle_beta   90.00
_cell.angle_gamma   90.00
#
_symmetry.space_group_name_H-M   'P 1'
#
loop_
_entity.id
_entity.type
_entity.pdbx_description
1 polymer ?
#
loop_
_entity_poly.entity_id
_entity_poly.type
_entity_poly.pdbx_seq_one_letter_code
_entity_poly.pdbx_strand_id
1 'polypeptide(L)'
;MRTYPMIVQGKLNNMTIPERNAFESEYNRRKKSVLIGYLLLIPLGWHYAYVRKWGTQLLCFVTLWGLLIWWLLDWFRIPSIIKRYNDDLAVKIMTEMSIIYGK
;
A
#
# COMPACT_ATOMS: atom_id res chain seq x y z
N MET A 1 -10.57 -0.03 12.40
CA MET A 1 -10.74 1.36 11.93
C MET A 1 -9.98 1.52 10.61
N ARG A 2 -10.62 2.12 9.59
CA ARG A 2 -9.97 2.39 8.29
C ARG A 2 -9.08 3.62 8.47
N THR A 3 -7.77 3.45 8.45
CA THR A 3 -6.84 4.56 8.67
C THR A 3 -6.38 5.07 7.31
N TYR A 4 -7.05 6.11 6.80
CA TYR A 4 -6.55 6.87 5.66
C TYR A 4 -5.53 7.92 6.12
N PRO A 5 -4.66 8.44 5.24
CA PRO A 5 -3.87 9.63 5.55
C PRO A 5 -4.76 10.80 5.97
N MET A 6 -4.29 11.63 6.91
CA MET A 6 -5.05 12.76 7.46
C MET A 6 -5.58 13.72 6.39
N ILE A 7 -4.80 13.94 5.33
CA ILE A 7 -5.15 14.78 4.17
C ILE A 7 -6.38 14.23 3.43
N VAL A 8 -6.45 12.91 3.25
CA VAL A 8 -7.55 12.22 2.57
C VAL A 8 -8.82 12.27 3.43
N GLN A 9 -8.69 12.07 4.75
CA GLN A 9 -9.82 12.17 5.68
C GLN A 9 -10.44 13.56 5.69
N GLY A 10 -9.62 14.61 5.74
CA GLY A 10 -10.10 15.99 5.71
C GLY A 10 -10.91 16.29 4.44
N LYS A 11 -10.46 15.80 3.28
CA LYS A 11 -11.17 16.01 2.01
C LYS A 11 -12.43 15.14 1.88
N LEU A 12 -12.40 13.89 2.35
CA LEU A 12 -13.58 12.99 2.39
C LEU A 12 -14.71 13.50 3.31
N ASN A 13 -14.36 14.19 4.38
CA ASN A 13 -15.36 14.79 5.29
C ASN A 13 -16.13 15.95 4.63
N ASN A 14 -15.54 16.60 3.63
CA ASN A 14 -16.15 17.68 2.87
C ASN A 14 -16.87 17.22 1.59
N MET A 15 -16.81 15.92 1.27
CA MET A 15 -17.46 15.32 0.09
C MET A 15 -18.87 14.82 0.41
N THR A 16 -19.71 14.76 -0.62
CA THR A 16 -21.07 14.18 -0.54
C THR A 16 -21.01 12.66 -0.35
N ILE A 17 -22.07 12.07 0.22
CA ILE A 17 -22.20 10.61 0.41
C ILE A 17 -21.94 9.80 -0.88
N PRO A 18 -22.47 10.16 -2.07
CA PRO A 18 -22.17 9.40 -3.29
C PRO A 18 -20.70 9.48 -3.71
N GLU A 19 -20.04 10.65 -3.60
CA GLU A 19 -18.61 10.80 -3.92
C GLU A 19 -17.74 9.96 -2.98
N ARG A 20 -18.07 9.95 -1.68
CA ARG A 20 -17.39 9.12 -0.68
C ARG A 20 -17.53 7.63 -1.01
N ASN A 21 -18.72 7.17 -1.38
CA ASN A 21 -18.95 5.77 -1.72
C ASN A 21 -18.19 5.36 -2.99
N ALA A 22 -18.11 6.26 -3.98
CA ALA A 22 -17.31 6.04 -5.18
C ALA A 22 -15.81 5.93 -4.84
N PHE A 23 -15.31 6.79 -3.95
CA PHE A 23 -13.92 6.71 -3.49
C PHE A 23 -13.66 5.39 -2.78
N GLU A 24 -14.54 4.99 -1.86
CA GLU A 24 -14.38 3.76 -1.10
C GLU A 24 -14.42 2.51 -1.99
N SER A 25 -15.29 2.50 -3.00
CA SER A 25 -15.35 1.45 -4.01
C SER A 25 -14.00 1.30 -4.73
N GLU A 26 -13.47 2.39 -5.27
CA GLU A 26 -12.24 2.38 -6.04
C GLU A 26 -11.02 2.06 -5.18
N TYR A 27 -10.99 2.58 -3.95
CA TYR A 27 -9.97 2.27 -2.96
C TYR A 27 -10.00 0.79 -2.58
N ASN A 28 -11.17 0.23 -2.26
CA ASN A 28 -11.30 -1.19 -1.91
C ASN A 28 -10.94 -2.13 -3.06
N ARG A 29 -11.19 -1.70 -4.31
CA ARG A 29 -10.82 -2.45 -5.52
C ARG A 29 -9.31 -2.54 -5.72
N ARG A 30 -8.58 -1.48 -5.38
CA ARG A 30 -7.14 -1.36 -5.66
C ARG A 30 -6.23 -1.59 -4.45
N LYS A 31 -6.76 -1.52 -3.22
CA LYS A 31 -5.97 -1.72 -1.99
C LYS A 31 -5.29 -3.08 -1.99
N LYS A 32 -4.10 -3.12 -1.39
CA LYS A 32 -3.37 -4.37 -1.19
C LYS A 32 -3.55 -4.85 0.25
N SER A 33 -3.60 -6.17 0.41
CA SER A 33 -3.74 -6.80 1.73
C SER A 33 -2.38 -7.20 2.29
N VAL A 34 -2.18 -6.92 3.59
CA VAL A 34 -1.00 -7.35 4.34
C VAL A 34 -0.88 -8.88 4.36
N LEU A 35 -2.01 -9.57 4.50
CA LEU A 35 -2.07 -11.03 4.52
C LEU A 35 -1.55 -11.65 3.22
N ILE A 36 -1.89 -11.03 2.09
CA ILE A 36 -1.40 -11.45 0.77
C ILE A 36 0.12 -11.20 0.66
N GLY A 37 0.62 -10.10 1.23
CA GLY A 37 2.05 -9.84 1.35
C GLY A 37 2.81 -10.93 2.12
N TYR A 38 2.25 -11.42 3.23
CA TYR A 38 2.83 -12.53 3.99
C TYR A 38 2.73 -13.88 3.26
N LEU A 39 1.62 -14.16 2.56
CA LEU A 39 1.49 -15.37 1.74
C LEU A 39 2.55 -15.44 0.64
N LEU A 40 2.90 -14.30 0.04
CA LEU A 40 3.95 -14.16 -0.98
C LEU A 40 5.38 -14.13 -0.41
N LEU A 41 5.54 -14.13 0.93
CA LEU A 41 6.84 -14.22 1.58
C LEU A 41 7.41 -15.65 1.53
N ILE A 42 6.54 -16.68 1.60
CA ILE A 42 6.92 -18.10 1.67
C ILE A 42 7.53 -18.61 0.35
N PRO A 43 6.96 -18.36 -0.85
CA PRO A 43 7.61 -18.70 -2.10
C PRO A 43 8.65 -17.64 -2.48
N LEU A 44 9.90 -17.82 -2.06
CA LEU A 44 11.11 -17.21 -2.66
C LEU A 44 11.17 -15.66 -2.71
N GLY A 45 10.41 -14.94 -1.87
CA GLY A 45 10.52 -13.47 -1.79
C GLY A 45 9.74 -12.70 -2.85
N TRP A 46 8.75 -13.32 -3.51
CA TRP A 46 7.92 -12.67 -4.55
C TRP A 46 7.08 -11.47 -4.03
N HIS A 47 7.02 -11.26 -2.72
CA HIS A 47 6.36 -10.12 -2.09
C HIS A 47 6.88 -8.75 -2.58
N TYR A 48 8.15 -8.64 -3.01
CA TYR A 48 8.70 -7.40 -3.57
C TYR A 48 8.13 -7.04 -4.95
N ALA A 49 7.80 -8.04 -5.78
CA ALA A 49 7.15 -7.79 -7.07
C ALA A 49 5.69 -7.34 -6.88
N TYR A 50 5.02 -7.83 -5.84
CA TYR A 50 3.65 -7.44 -5.50
C TYR A 50 3.54 -5.96 -5.09
N VAL A 51 4.56 -5.43 -4.41
CA VAL A 51 4.61 -4.01 -4.01
C VAL A 51 5.54 -3.17 -4.90
N ARG A 52 6.05 -3.74 -5.99
CA ARG A 52 6.81 -3.07 -7.06
C ARG A 52 8.04 -2.28 -6.56
N LYS A 53 8.63 -2.70 -5.43
CA LYS A 53 9.84 -2.08 -4.85
C LYS A 53 11.10 -2.90 -5.20
N TRP A 54 11.64 -2.65 -6.39
CA TRP A 54 12.83 -3.34 -6.91
C TRP A 54 14.13 -2.99 -6.17
N GLY A 55 14.27 -1.76 -5.65
CA GLY A 55 15.49 -1.31 -4.96
C GLY A 55 15.79 -2.06 -3.65
N THR A 56 14.76 -2.47 -2.91
CA THR A 56 14.91 -3.28 -1.70
C THR A 56 15.32 -4.71 -1.99
N GLN A 57 14.90 -5.24 -3.14
CA GLN A 57 15.33 -6.55 -3.61
C GLN A 57 16.81 -6.56 -4.00
N LEU A 58 17.30 -5.46 -4.60
CA LEU A 58 18.73 -5.31 -4.91
C LEU A 58 19.60 -5.21 -3.65
N LEU A 59 19.12 -4.51 -2.62
CA LEU A 59 19.82 -4.42 -1.32
C LEU A 59 19.84 -5.78 -0.59
N CYS A 60 18.74 -6.54 -0.66
CA CYS A 60 18.68 -7.94 -0.23
C CYS A 60 19.82 -8.76 -0.86
N PHE A 61 20.00 -8.65 -2.18
CA PHE A 61 21.05 -9.39 -2.90
C PHE A 61 22.47 -8.97 -2.53
N VAL A 62 22.72 -7.68 -2.28
CA VAL A 62 24.05 -7.18 -1.88
C VAL A 62 24.40 -7.57 -0.43
N THR A 63 23.40 -7.81 0.42
CA THR A 63 23.57 -8.13 1.84
C THR A 63 23.44 -9.64 2.16
N LEU A 64 23.44 -10.52 1.13
CA LEU A 64 23.32 -11.98 1.17
C LEU A 64 24.49 -12.71 1.89
N TRP A 65 24.70 -12.43 3.17
CA TRP A 65 25.47 -13.27 4.10
C TRP A 65 24.66 -13.66 5.36
N GLY A 66 23.37 -13.33 5.43
CA GLY A 66 22.51 -13.59 6.60
C GLY A 66 21.05 -13.90 6.24
N LEU A 67 20.79 -15.07 5.63
CA LEU A 67 19.46 -15.52 5.18
C LEU A 67 18.36 -15.50 6.27
N LEU A 68 18.72 -15.67 7.55
CA LEU A 68 17.78 -15.68 8.67
C LEU A 68 17.37 -14.27 9.15
N ILE A 69 18.30 -13.32 9.15
CA ILE A 69 18.07 -11.96 9.67
C ILE A 69 17.12 -11.20 8.73
N TRP A 70 17.28 -11.36 7.42
CA TRP A 70 16.40 -10.74 6.43
C TRP A 70 14.98 -11.26 6.50
N TRP A 71 14.80 -12.58 6.69
CA TRP A 71 13.48 -13.18 6.82
C TRP A 71 12.72 -12.62 8.03
N LEU A 72 13.42 -12.43 9.16
CA LEU A 72 12.85 -11.81 10.35
C LEU A 72 12.53 -10.32 10.15
N LEU A 73 13.43 -9.56 9.51
CA LEU A 73 13.21 -8.15 9.21
C LEU A 73 12.05 -7.93 8.24
N ASP A 74 11.89 -8.79 7.23
CA ASP A 74 10.78 -8.73 6.27
C ASP A 74 9.43 -8.86 6.99
N TRP A 75 9.36 -9.63 8.07
CA TRP A 75 8.13 -9.75 8.87
C TRP A 75 7.66 -8.41 9.45
N PHE A 76 8.59 -7.57 9.93
CA PHE A 76 8.29 -6.23 10.44
C PHE A 76 8.11 -5.21 9.31
N ARG A 77 8.72 -5.46 8.15
CA ARG A 77 8.79 -4.50 7.03
C ARG A 77 7.55 -4.55 6.12
N ILE A 78 7.01 -5.73 5.84
CA ILE A 78 5.81 -5.96 5.01
C ILE A 78 4.62 -5.06 5.42
N PRO A 79 4.20 -4.99 6.70
CA PRO A 79 3.05 -4.17 7.08
C PRO A 79 3.30 -2.68 6.82
N SER A 80 4.53 -2.20 7.08
CA SER A 80 4.92 -0.81 6.80
C SER A 80 4.89 -0.48 5.30
N ILE A 81 5.42 -1.38 4.47
CA ILE A 81 5.43 -1.24 3.01
C ILE A 81 3.98 -1.17 2.46
N ILE A 82 3.12 -2.08 2.90
CA ILE A 82 1.74 -2.16 2.41
C ILE A 82 0.92 -0.98 2.92
N LYS A 83 1.13 -0.55 4.16
CA LYS A 83 0.54 0.68 4.68
C LYS A 83 0.91 1.88 3.81
N ARG A 84 2.20 2.07 3.50
CA ARG A 84 2.66 3.17 2.65
C ARG A 84 2.07 3.11 1.24
N TYR A 85 1.99 1.92 0.64
CA TYR A 85 1.35 1.74 -0.66
C TYR A 85 -0.12 2.13 -0.63
N ASN A 86 -0.86 1.69 0.39
CA ASN A 86 -2.27 2.01 0.55
C ASN A 86 -2.50 3.51 0.85
N ASP A 87 -1.60 4.14 1.62
CA ASP A 87 -1.59 5.59 1.87
C ASP A 87 -1.37 6.37 0.55
N ASP A 88 -0.36 5.99 -0.25
CA ASP A 88 -0.08 6.58 -1.57
C ASP A 88 -1.26 6.37 -2.55
N LEU A 89 -1.88 5.18 -2.52
CA LEU A 89 -3.06 4.85 -3.33
C LEU A 89 -4.26 5.73 -2.96
N ALA A 90 -4.51 5.95 -1.67
CA ALA A 90 -5.60 6.79 -1.21
C ALA A 90 -5.44 8.23 -1.74
N VAL A 91 -4.23 8.79 -1.64
CA VAL A 91 -3.93 10.12 -2.18
C VAL A 91 -4.12 10.14 -3.70
N LYS A 92 -3.63 9.13 -4.42
CA LYS A 92 -3.75 9.04 -5.87
C LYS A 92 -5.22 9.02 -6.34
N ILE A 93 -6.06 8.19 -5.73
CA ILE A 93 -7.49 8.11 -6.08
C ILE A 93 -8.18 9.45 -5.77
N MET A 94 -7.84 10.10 -4.65
CA MET A 94 -8.39 11.43 -4.34
C MET A 94 -8.03 12.48 -5.38
N THR A 95 -6.78 12.48 -5.87
CA THR A 95 -6.32 13.38 -6.92
C THR A 95 -7.05 13.10 -8.24
N GLU A 96 -7.14 11.83 -8.64
CA GLU A 96 -7.88 11.39 -9.84
C GLU A 96 -9.35 11.83 -9.77
N MET A 97 -10.00 11.67 -8.62
CA MET A 97 -11.37 12.13 -8.41
C MET A 97 -11.51 13.65 -8.49
N SER A 98 -10.62 14.44 -7.88
CA SER A 98 -10.71 15.90 -8.00
C SER A 98 -10.57 16.39 -9.45
N ILE A 99 -9.77 15.70 -10.26
CA ILE A 99 -9.62 16.02 -11.69
C ILE A 99 -10.93 15.73 -12.44
N ILE A 100 -11.59 14.59 -12.16
CA ILE A 100 -12.83 14.18 -12.83
C ILE A 100 -14.01 15.08 -12.43
N TYR A 101 -14.13 15.42 -11.14
CA TYR A 101 -15.24 16.20 -10.60
C TYR A 101 -15.04 17.72 -10.68
N GLY A 102 -13.91 18.19 -11.23
CA GLY A 102 -13.70 19.59 -11.61
C GLY A 102 -13.87 20.59 -10.46
N LYS A 103 -13.31 20.29 -9.29
CA LYS A 103 -13.23 21.22 -8.15
C LYS A 103 -11.79 21.50 -7.76
#